data_AF-A0A0F9U1W9-F1
#
_entry.id   AF-A0A0F9U1W9-F1
#
_cell.length_a   1.000
_cell.length_b   1.000
_cell.length_c   1.000
_cell.angle_alpha   90.00
_cell.angle_beta   90.00
_cell.angle_gamma   90.00
#
_symmetry.space_group_name_H-M   'P 1'
#
loop_
_entity.id
_entity.type
_entity.pdbx_description
1 polymer ?
#
loop_
_entity_poly.entity_id
_entity_poly.type
_entity_poly.pdbx_seq_one_letter_code
_entity_poly.pdbx_strand_id
1 'polypeptide(L)'
;MKNNTAWWLRITVAFFLVIVLMEVYIDSGDKPAFLAYPTMMFGFMALILLLLIAIAFIVQAIENVLYNTLDEEAKVRYVASKEEKWEWTWGKNMYNRMLGTKPMEAEGEIILDHDYDGIRELDNNLPPWWVYLFYASIVFGVVYLLRFHVFNDYDQNMEYEQEVAAAQLEIEEYKKTAKGLVDANTVKLLTDASDISAGKGIFEGNCVACHMADGGGGIGPNLTDQNWILGGGIKNVFHTISEGGRDGKGMIAWKQNLKPAEIAQVASYVLSFQGTTAANPKAPEGDIWVDPNAPAQEAPAEQTMPEVEIDSASVTMN
;
A
#
# COMPACT_ATOMS: atom_id res chain seq x y z
N MET A 1 19.30 -49.48 2.26
CA MET A 1 18.02 -48.86 1.82
C MET A 1 18.01 -47.38 2.16
N LYS A 2 18.68 -46.53 1.37
CA LYS A 2 18.70 -45.09 1.61
C LYS A 2 18.85 -44.39 0.26
N ASN A 3 17.72 -44.25 -0.43
CA ASN A 3 17.42 -43.17 -1.39
C ASN A 3 15.96 -43.33 -1.86
N ASN A 4 15.04 -43.37 -0.88
CA ASN A 4 13.69 -42.91 -1.15
C ASN A 4 13.79 -41.39 -1.21
N THR A 5 13.87 -40.79 -2.41
CA THR A 5 13.27 -39.46 -2.56
C THR A 5 11.88 -39.58 -1.97
N ALA A 6 11.66 -38.91 -0.86
CA ALA A 6 10.64 -39.34 0.06
C ALA A 6 9.29 -39.33 -0.69
N TRP A 7 8.61 -40.47 -0.77
CA TRP A 7 7.43 -40.64 -1.64
C TRP A 7 6.38 -39.54 -1.41
N TRP A 8 6.33 -39.01 -0.18
CA TRP A 8 5.53 -37.85 0.20
C TRP A 8 5.87 -36.58 -0.60
N LEU A 9 7.14 -36.30 -0.91
CA LEU A 9 7.57 -35.14 -1.72
C LEU A 9 6.97 -35.20 -3.13
N ARG A 10 6.90 -36.38 -3.74
CA ARG A 10 6.29 -36.56 -5.08
C ARG A 10 4.79 -36.33 -5.05
N ILE A 11 4.12 -36.82 -4.00
CA ILE A 11 2.69 -36.56 -3.77
C ILE A 11 2.45 -35.08 -3.55
N THR A 12 3.26 -34.41 -2.73
CA THR A 12 3.15 -32.98 -2.45
C THR A 12 3.29 -32.16 -3.75
N VAL A 13 4.32 -32.44 -4.56
CA VAL A 13 4.52 -31.74 -5.84
C VAL A 13 3.35 -31.98 -6.80
N ALA A 14 2.91 -33.23 -6.96
CA ALA A 14 1.77 -33.55 -7.82
C ALA A 14 0.47 -32.89 -7.32
N PHE A 15 0.23 -32.87 -6.02
CA PHE A 15 -0.94 -32.26 -5.39
C PHE A 15 -1.00 -30.75 -5.64
N PHE A 16 0.11 -30.03 -5.41
CA PHE A 16 0.17 -28.59 -5.67
C PHE A 16 0.13 -28.26 -7.17
N LEU A 17 0.67 -29.12 -8.03
CA LEU A 17 0.55 -28.97 -9.49
C LEU A 17 -0.93 -29.03 -9.90
N VAL A 18 -1.72 -29.95 -9.35
CA VAL A 18 -3.16 -30.02 -9.63
C VAL A 18 -3.88 -28.76 -9.15
N ILE A 19 -3.51 -28.18 -8.00
CA ILE A 19 -4.05 -26.89 -7.53
C ILE A 19 -3.79 -25.78 -8.55
N VAL A 20 -2.54 -25.66 -9.02
CA VAL A 20 -2.17 -24.66 -10.02
C VAL A 20 -2.94 -24.87 -11.33
N LEU A 21 -3.07 -26.11 -11.80
CA LEU A 21 -3.87 -26.41 -12.98
C LEU A 21 -5.34 -26.04 -12.77
N MET A 22 -5.93 -26.35 -11.62
CA MET A 22 -7.30 -25.96 -11.33
C MET A 22 -7.49 -24.44 -11.36
N GLU A 23 -6.54 -23.68 -10.80
CA GLU A 23 -6.59 -22.23 -10.82
C GLU A 23 -6.51 -21.65 -12.24
N VAL A 24 -5.72 -22.27 -13.13
CA VAL A 24 -5.56 -21.82 -14.52
C VAL A 24 -6.78 -22.16 -15.39
N TYR A 25 -7.43 -23.31 -15.15
CA TYR A 25 -8.48 -23.83 -16.03
C TYR A 25 -9.92 -23.61 -15.53
N ILE A 26 -10.11 -23.27 -14.26
CA ILE A 26 -11.44 -22.95 -13.70
C ILE A 26 -11.69 -21.45 -13.87
N ASP A 27 -12.61 -21.10 -14.76
CA ASP A 27 -13.09 -19.72 -14.89
C ASP A 27 -13.83 -19.29 -13.61
N SER A 28 -13.25 -18.33 -12.90
CA SER A 28 -13.73 -17.81 -11.63
C SER A 28 -13.85 -16.28 -11.62
N GLY A 29 -13.76 -15.65 -12.79
CA GLY A 29 -13.77 -14.19 -12.96
C GLY A 29 -12.57 -13.52 -12.28
N ASP A 30 -12.80 -12.44 -11.54
CA ASP A 30 -11.73 -11.66 -10.88
C ASP A 30 -11.27 -12.26 -9.54
N LYS A 31 -11.86 -13.38 -9.10
CA LYS A 31 -11.54 -14.02 -7.83
C LYS A 31 -10.82 -15.34 -8.09
N PRO A 32 -9.82 -15.69 -7.27
CA PRO A 32 -9.22 -17.00 -7.36
C PRO A 32 -10.24 -18.14 -7.22
N ALA A 33 -10.02 -19.23 -7.94
CA ALA A 33 -10.97 -20.35 -8.02
C ALA A 33 -11.24 -20.96 -6.62
N PHE A 34 -10.24 -20.94 -5.74
CA PHE A 34 -10.36 -21.41 -4.36
C PHE A 34 -11.28 -20.57 -3.47
N LEU A 35 -11.48 -19.28 -3.78
CA LEU A 35 -12.42 -18.40 -3.08
C LEU A 35 -13.81 -18.43 -3.71
N ALA A 36 -13.88 -18.57 -5.03
CA ALA A 36 -15.15 -18.64 -5.75
C ALA A 36 -15.91 -19.96 -5.45
N TYR A 37 -15.18 -21.09 -5.35
CA TYR A 37 -15.77 -22.42 -5.22
C TYR A 37 -15.12 -23.26 -4.09
N PRO A 38 -15.13 -22.79 -2.83
CA PRO A 38 -14.36 -23.41 -1.75
C PRO A 38 -14.78 -24.86 -1.48
N THR A 39 -16.07 -25.15 -1.44
CA THR A 39 -16.58 -26.50 -1.12
C THR A 39 -16.24 -27.52 -2.21
N MET A 40 -16.37 -27.15 -3.48
CA MET A 40 -16.02 -28.00 -4.62
C MET A 40 -14.51 -28.24 -4.68
N MET A 41 -13.71 -27.18 -4.48
CA MET A 41 -12.26 -27.28 -4.55
C MET A 41 -11.68 -28.11 -3.40
N PHE A 42 -12.14 -27.90 -2.17
CA PHE A 42 -11.71 -28.73 -1.03
C PHE A 42 -12.15 -30.19 -1.18
N GLY A 43 -13.36 -30.45 -1.65
CA GLY A 43 -13.85 -31.81 -1.88
C GLY A 43 -13.05 -32.54 -2.96
N PHE A 44 -12.78 -31.88 -4.09
CA PHE A 44 -11.98 -32.44 -5.18
C PHE A 44 -10.52 -32.65 -4.76
N MET A 45 -9.92 -31.71 -4.02
CA MET A 45 -8.58 -31.85 -3.47
C MET A 45 -8.45 -32.99 -2.47
N ALA A 46 -9.43 -33.19 -1.59
CA ALA A 46 -9.44 -34.34 -0.70
C ALA A 46 -9.48 -35.66 -1.48
N LEU A 47 -10.26 -35.74 -2.56
CA LEU A 47 -10.31 -36.92 -3.43
C LEU A 47 -8.98 -37.16 -4.15
N ILE A 48 -8.39 -36.14 -4.76
CA ILE A 48 -7.09 -36.24 -5.44
C ILE A 48 -5.99 -36.68 -4.47
N LEU A 49 -5.96 -36.10 -3.27
CA LEU A 49 -5.00 -36.50 -2.25
C LEU A 49 -5.15 -37.98 -1.88
N LEU A 50 -6.38 -38.44 -1.67
CA LEU A 50 -6.66 -39.86 -1.38
C LEU A 50 -6.19 -40.75 -2.54
N LEU A 51 -6.48 -40.37 -3.78
CA LEU A 51 -6.04 -41.12 -4.97
C LEU A 51 -4.51 -41.17 -5.10
N LEU A 52 -3.81 -40.05 -4.90
CA LEU A 52 -2.34 -40.00 -4.96
C LEU A 52 -1.72 -40.88 -3.86
N ILE A 53 -2.28 -40.86 -2.65
CA ILE A 53 -1.86 -41.73 -1.55
C ILE A 53 -2.11 -43.20 -1.92
N ALA A 54 -3.29 -43.53 -2.44
CA ALA A 54 -3.63 -44.89 -2.85
C ALA A 54 -2.69 -45.41 -3.95
N ILE A 55 -2.42 -44.59 -4.98
CA ILE A 55 -1.47 -44.91 -6.05
C ILE A 55 -0.07 -45.13 -5.47
N ALA A 56 0.38 -44.29 -4.54
CA ALA A 56 1.69 -44.46 -3.93
C ALA A 56 1.80 -45.77 -3.16
N PHE A 57 0.77 -46.16 -2.40
CA PHE A 57 0.73 -47.47 -1.73
C PHE A 57 0.70 -48.63 -2.72
N ILE A 58 -0.05 -48.53 -3.83
CA ILE A 58 -0.10 -49.55 -4.88
C ILE A 58 1.28 -49.71 -5.52
N VAL A 59 1.93 -48.62 -5.91
CA VAL A 59 3.27 -48.66 -6.50
C VAL A 59 4.27 -49.23 -5.50
N GLN A 60 4.21 -48.85 -4.23
CA GLN A 60 5.08 -49.39 -3.18
C GLN A 60 4.86 -50.90 -2.98
N ALA A 61 3.61 -51.37 -3.03
CA ALA A 61 3.29 -52.79 -2.94
C ALA A 61 3.80 -53.56 -4.16
N ILE A 62 3.62 -53.02 -5.37
CA ILE A 62 4.14 -53.61 -6.61
C ILE A 62 5.67 -53.67 -6.57
N GLU A 63 6.35 -52.59 -6.17
CA GLU A 63 7.81 -52.57 -6.05
C GLU A 63 8.31 -53.57 -4.99
N ASN A 64 7.60 -53.70 -3.87
CA ASN A 64 7.95 -54.67 -2.83
C ASN A 64 7.75 -56.12 -3.30
N VAL A 65 6.67 -56.41 -4.00
CA VAL A 65 6.44 -57.73 -4.60
C VAL A 65 7.51 -58.01 -5.65
N LEU A 66 7.74 -57.08 -6.58
CA LEU A 66 8.77 -57.19 -7.61
C LEU A 66 10.14 -57.49 -6.98
N TYR A 67 10.57 -56.68 -6.00
CA TYR A 67 11.85 -56.83 -5.32
C TYR A 67 12.00 -58.20 -4.64
N ASN A 68 10.94 -58.70 -4.02
CA ASN A 68 10.96 -59.99 -3.34
C ASN A 68 10.83 -61.18 -4.29
N THR A 69 10.35 -60.98 -5.51
CA THR A 69 10.29 -62.01 -6.57
C THR A 69 11.56 -62.12 -7.41
N LEU A 70 12.48 -61.17 -7.29
CA LEU A 70 13.75 -61.17 -8.01
C LEU A 70 14.75 -62.17 -7.39
N ASP A 71 15.60 -62.76 -8.22
CA ASP A 71 16.77 -63.51 -7.77
C ASP A 71 17.87 -62.56 -7.24
N GLU A 72 18.87 -63.09 -6.53
CA GLU A 72 19.91 -62.24 -5.92
C GLU A 72 20.70 -61.44 -6.96
N GLU A 73 20.95 -62.00 -8.14
CA GLU A 73 21.61 -61.26 -9.23
C GLU A 73 20.73 -60.14 -9.80
N ALA A 74 19.41 -60.33 -9.94
CA ALA A 74 18.54 -59.26 -10.40
C ALA A 74 18.21 -58.23 -9.30
N LYS A 75 18.26 -58.58 -8.01
CA LYS A 75 18.18 -57.59 -6.92
C LYS A 75 19.35 -56.62 -6.96
N VAL A 76 20.56 -57.11 -7.16
CA VAL A 76 21.77 -56.27 -7.32
C VAL A 76 21.64 -55.36 -8.53
N ARG A 77 21.18 -55.89 -9.68
CA ARG A 77 20.92 -55.08 -10.89
C ARG A 77 19.83 -54.03 -10.68
N TYR A 78 18.75 -54.37 -9.99
CA TYR A 78 17.64 -53.46 -9.67
C TYR A 78 18.11 -52.30 -8.79
N VAL A 79 18.89 -52.58 -7.74
CA VAL A 79 19.46 -51.54 -6.88
C VAL A 79 20.43 -50.65 -7.66
N ALA A 80 21.33 -51.24 -8.45
CA ALA A 80 22.27 -50.49 -9.29
C ALA A 80 21.55 -49.56 -10.28
N SER A 81 20.45 -50.01 -10.90
CA SER A 81 19.65 -49.19 -11.82
C SER A 81 18.96 -48.01 -11.14
N LYS A 82 18.62 -48.12 -9.85
CA LYS A 82 18.02 -47.03 -9.06
C LYS A 82 19.05 -45.98 -8.62
N GLU A 83 20.33 -46.33 -8.63
CA GLU A 83 21.43 -45.43 -8.28
C GLU A 83 22.03 -44.69 -9.49
N GLU A 84 21.66 -45.09 -10.71
CA GLU A 84 22.08 -44.43 -11.94
C GLU A 84 21.46 -43.03 -12.01
N LYS A 85 22.22 -42.05 -11.53
CA LYS A 85 21.86 -40.64 -11.65
C LYS A 85 22.02 -40.22 -13.11
N TRP A 86 20.99 -39.59 -13.65
CA TRP A 86 21.09 -38.91 -14.93
C TRP A 86 22.20 -37.84 -14.85
N GLU A 87 23.36 -38.14 -15.45
CA GLU A 87 24.44 -37.19 -15.61
C GLU A 87 24.36 -36.59 -17.01
N TRP A 88 24.32 -35.26 -17.10
CA TRP A 88 24.37 -34.54 -18.37
C TRP A 88 25.80 -34.52 -18.92
N THR A 89 26.27 -35.70 -19.34
CA THR A 89 27.65 -35.96 -19.77
C THR A 89 28.07 -35.07 -20.93
N TRP A 90 27.18 -34.82 -21.90
CA TRP A 90 27.46 -33.92 -23.02
C TRP A 90 27.76 -32.48 -22.57
N GLY A 91 26.91 -31.90 -21.72
CA GLY A 91 27.08 -30.53 -21.26
C GLY A 91 28.29 -30.37 -20.34
N LYS A 92 28.54 -31.36 -19.48
CA LYS A 92 29.74 -31.40 -18.62
C LYS A 92 31.03 -31.46 -19.44
N ASN A 93 31.05 -32.31 -20.48
CA ASN A 93 32.21 -32.43 -21.38
C ASN A 93 32.42 -31.18 -22.24
N MET A 94 31.33 -30.56 -22.73
CA MET A 94 31.41 -29.29 -23.46
C MET A 94 31.92 -28.17 -22.55
N TYR A 95 31.41 -28.06 -21.32
CA TYR A 95 31.86 -27.09 -20.33
C TYR A 95 33.34 -27.26 -19.99
N ASN A 96 33.79 -28.48 -19.68
CA ASN A 96 35.20 -28.77 -19.38
C ASN A 96 36.10 -28.48 -20.59
N ARG A 97 35.64 -28.76 -21.82
CA ARG A 97 36.38 -28.44 -23.04
C ARG A 97 36.52 -26.94 -23.25
N MET A 98 35.50 -26.15 -22.92
CA MET A 98 35.56 -24.69 -23.03
C MET A 98 36.42 -24.06 -21.93
N LEU A 99 36.48 -24.67 -20.74
CA LEU A 99 37.33 -24.21 -19.63
C LEU A 99 38.83 -24.39 -19.90
N GLY A 100 39.21 -25.43 -20.67
CA GLY A 100 40.62 -25.71 -20.95
C GLY A 100 41.45 -26.01 -19.70
N THR A 101 40.81 -26.43 -18.60
CA THR A 101 41.47 -26.72 -17.32
C THR A 101 42.33 -27.97 -17.42
N LYS A 102 43.58 -27.87 -16.96
CA LYS A 102 44.45 -29.05 -16.80
C LYS A 102 44.10 -29.80 -15.50
N PRO A 103 44.25 -31.13 -15.47
CA PRO A 103 44.08 -31.92 -14.26
C PRO A 103 45.17 -31.57 -13.23
N MET A 104 44.90 -31.83 -11.95
CA MET A 104 45.79 -31.40 -10.84
C MET A 104 47.21 -31.94 -10.97
N GLU A 105 47.37 -33.15 -11.52
CA GLU A 105 48.65 -33.81 -11.72
C GLU A 105 49.54 -33.09 -12.76
N ALA A 106 48.92 -32.29 -13.64
CA ALA A 106 49.59 -31.51 -14.68
C ALA A 106 49.67 -30.01 -14.34
N GLU A 107 49.35 -29.62 -13.10
CA GLU A 107 49.44 -28.21 -12.64
C GLU A 107 50.86 -27.66 -12.80
N GLY A 108 51.90 -28.49 -12.60
CA GLY A 108 53.29 -28.08 -12.76
C GLY A 108 53.65 -27.54 -14.15
N GLU A 109 52.86 -27.83 -15.18
CA GLU A 109 53.07 -27.32 -16.54
C GLU A 109 52.53 -25.89 -16.75
N ILE A 110 51.71 -25.38 -15.84
CA ILE A 110 51.05 -24.05 -15.93
C ILE A 110 51.42 -23.14 -14.76
N ILE A 111 52.34 -23.55 -13.89
CA ILE A 111 52.87 -22.70 -12.82
C ILE A 111 53.79 -21.65 -13.45
N LEU A 112 53.56 -20.38 -13.11
CA LEU A 112 54.43 -19.27 -13.50
C LEU A 112 55.79 -19.36 -12.78
N ASP A 113 56.82 -18.74 -13.35
CA ASP A 113 58.22 -18.88 -12.92
C ASP A 113 58.56 -18.15 -11.62
N HIS A 114 57.64 -17.33 -11.11
CA HIS A 114 57.79 -16.59 -9.86
C HIS A 114 57.06 -17.26 -8.69
N ASP A 115 57.65 -17.11 -7.50
CA ASP A 115 57.08 -17.53 -6.22
C ASP A 115 57.10 -16.34 -5.27
N TYR A 116 55.93 -16.02 -4.71
CA TYR A 116 55.77 -14.96 -3.73
C TYR A 116 55.37 -15.56 -2.39
N ASP A 117 56.32 -15.67 -1.46
CA ASP A 117 56.07 -16.15 -0.09
C ASP A 117 55.40 -17.54 -0.03
N GLY A 118 55.81 -18.44 -0.93
CA GLY A 118 55.25 -19.79 -1.05
C GLY A 118 53.96 -19.87 -1.86
N ILE A 119 53.44 -18.75 -2.37
CA ILE A 119 52.28 -18.69 -3.26
C ILE A 119 52.79 -18.66 -4.71
N ARG A 120 52.28 -19.61 -5.50
CA ARG A 120 52.58 -19.75 -6.93
C ARG A 120 51.31 -19.53 -7.74
N GLU A 121 51.44 -18.85 -8.85
CA GLU A 121 50.32 -18.50 -9.73
C GLU A 121 50.20 -19.47 -10.90
N LEU A 122 48.97 -19.77 -11.31
CA LEU A 122 48.66 -20.65 -12.43
C LEU A 122 48.22 -19.83 -13.64
N ASP A 123 48.82 -20.09 -14.80
CA ASP A 123 48.44 -19.51 -16.09
C ASP A 123 47.20 -20.24 -16.67
N ASN A 124 46.06 -20.08 -16.01
CA ASN A 124 44.78 -20.66 -16.44
C ASN A 124 44.02 -19.71 -17.37
N ASN A 125 43.29 -20.29 -18.33
CA ASN A 125 42.33 -19.54 -19.12
C ASN A 125 41.14 -19.08 -18.25
N LEU A 126 40.63 -17.88 -18.53
CA LEU A 126 39.46 -17.34 -17.84
C LEU A 126 38.22 -18.21 -18.14
N PRO A 127 37.35 -18.48 -17.14
CA PRO A 127 36.14 -19.24 -17.38
C PRO A 127 35.26 -18.59 -18.46
N PRO A 128 34.78 -19.35 -19.46
CA PRO A 128 34.00 -18.80 -20.56
C PRO A 128 32.75 -18.03 -20.11
N TRP A 129 32.06 -18.53 -19.07
CA TRP A 129 30.89 -17.84 -18.51
C TRP A 129 31.25 -16.45 -17.96
N TRP A 130 32.43 -16.31 -17.35
CA TRP A 130 32.92 -15.04 -16.81
C TRP A 130 33.23 -14.06 -17.93
N VAL A 131 33.89 -14.53 -18.98
CA VAL A 131 34.21 -13.73 -20.17
C VAL A 131 32.93 -13.28 -20.88
N TYR A 132 31.96 -14.18 -21.07
CA TYR A 132 30.68 -13.81 -21.68
C TYR A 132 29.87 -12.84 -20.82
N LEU A 133 29.88 -13.00 -19.50
CA LEU A 133 29.22 -12.06 -18.59
C LEU A 133 29.88 -10.67 -18.64
N PHE A 134 31.22 -10.64 -18.73
CA PHE A 134 31.97 -9.40 -18.91
C PHE A 134 31.61 -8.70 -20.23
N TYR A 135 31.51 -9.42 -21.35
CA TYR A 135 31.06 -8.82 -22.60
C TYR A 135 29.58 -8.44 -22.59
N ALA A 136 28.72 -9.22 -21.92
CA ALA A 136 27.31 -8.89 -21.77
C ALA A 136 27.11 -7.58 -20.98
N SER A 137 27.91 -7.33 -19.94
CA SER A 137 27.84 -6.07 -19.19
C SER A 137 28.30 -4.87 -20.03
N ILE A 138 29.31 -5.05 -20.89
CA ILE A 138 29.72 -4.03 -21.87
C ILE A 138 28.58 -3.71 -22.83
N VAL A 139 27.96 -4.74 -23.43
CA VAL A 139 26.83 -4.55 -24.36
C VAL A 139 25.66 -3.87 -23.66
N PHE A 140 25.32 -4.30 -22.43
CA PHE A 140 24.28 -3.65 -21.62
C PHE A 140 24.60 -2.18 -21.37
N GLY A 141 25.83 -1.85 -20.99
CA GLY A 141 26.28 -0.48 -20.76
C GLY A 141 26.16 0.40 -22.01
N VAL A 142 26.51 -0.13 -23.19
CA VAL A 142 26.35 0.58 -24.47
C VAL A 142 24.86 0.83 -24.77
N VAL A 143 24.01 -0.18 -24.61
CA VAL A 143 22.56 -0.04 -24.82
C VAL A 143 21.96 0.97 -23.84
N TYR A 144 22.35 0.92 -22.58
CA TYR A 144 21.89 1.84 -21.53
C TYR A 144 22.29 3.28 -21.86
N LEU A 145 23.56 3.50 -22.24
CA LEU A 145 24.06 4.82 -22.62
C LEU A 145 23.30 5.36 -23.83
N LEU A 146 23.13 4.56 -24.88
CA LEU A 146 22.37 4.98 -26.05
C LEU A 146 20.93 5.34 -25.69
N ARG A 147 20.25 4.49 -24.90
CA ARG A 147 18.86 4.67 -24.50
C ARG A 147 18.64 5.95 -23.68
N PHE A 148 19.37 6.11 -22.59
CA PHE A 148 19.10 7.18 -21.62
C PHE A 148 19.88 8.47 -21.91
N HIS A 149 21.08 8.40 -22.47
CA HIS A 149 21.92 9.60 -22.67
C HIS A 149 21.96 10.09 -24.13
N VAL A 150 21.66 9.25 -25.12
CA VAL A 150 21.65 9.66 -26.54
C VAL A 150 20.23 9.89 -27.03
N PHE A 151 19.31 8.96 -26.75
CA PHE A 151 17.92 9.06 -27.18
C PHE A 151 17.00 9.79 -26.21
N ASN A 152 17.49 10.16 -25.02
CA ASN A 152 16.73 10.86 -23.97
C ASN A 152 15.36 10.22 -23.75
N ASP A 153 15.35 8.94 -23.38
CA ASP A 153 14.14 8.25 -22.90
C ASP A 153 13.63 8.89 -21.59
N TYR A 154 12.70 8.26 -20.88
CA TYR A 154 12.18 8.77 -19.61
C TYR A 154 13.28 9.01 -18.56
N ASP A 155 13.09 10.06 -17.75
CA ASP A 155 13.94 10.38 -16.60
C ASP A 155 13.22 10.09 -15.27
N GLN A 156 13.93 10.31 -14.16
CA GLN A 156 13.41 10.05 -12.81
C GLN A 156 12.21 10.97 -12.45
N ASN A 157 12.15 12.18 -13.00
CA ASN A 157 11.04 13.10 -12.72
C ASN A 157 9.78 12.62 -13.44
N MET A 158 9.90 12.21 -14.70
CA MET A 158 8.80 11.64 -15.47
C MET A 158 8.25 10.37 -14.80
N GLU A 159 9.12 9.49 -14.31
CA GLU A 159 8.71 8.29 -13.56
C GLU A 159 7.95 8.67 -12.29
N TYR A 160 8.46 9.64 -11.51
CA TYR A 160 7.78 10.14 -10.31
C TYR A 160 6.39 10.71 -10.62
N GLU A 161 6.27 11.53 -11.67
CA GLU A 161 4.99 12.11 -12.08
C GLU A 161 3.98 11.03 -12.49
N GLN A 162 4.43 9.98 -13.19
CA GLN A 162 3.59 8.85 -13.57
C GLN A 162 3.10 8.06 -12.35
N GLU A 163 3.99 7.76 -11.41
CA GLU A 163 3.65 7.05 -10.17
C GLU A 163 2.69 7.86 -9.29
N VAL A 164 2.91 9.18 -9.16
CA VAL A 164 1.98 10.06 -8.43
C VAL A 164 0.62 10.12 -9.10
N ALA A 165 0.57 10.20 -10.44
CA ALA A 165 -0.69 10.18 -11.17
C ALA A 165 -1.43 8.85 -10.99
N ALA A 166 -0.72 7.72 -11.05
CA ALA A 166 -1.30 6.39 -10.78
C ALA A 166 -1.85 6.31 -9.35
N ALA A 167 -1.07 6.74 -8.35
CA ALA A 167 -1.50 6.76 -6.95
C ALA A 167 -2.72 7.66 -6.71
N GLN A 168 -2.82 8.80 -7.41
CA GLN A 168 -4.01 9.66 -7.33
C GLN A 168 -5.26 8.95 -7.85
N LEU A 169 -5.16 8.24 -8.98
CA LEU A 169 -6.27 7.46 -9.53
C LEU A 169 -6.71 6.35 -8.58
N GLU A 170 -5.77 5.66 -7.95
CA GLU A 170 -6.06 4.63 -6.94
C GLU A 170 -6.74 5.24 -5.70
N ILE A 171 -6.27 6.39 -5.22
CA ILE A 171 -6.89 7.12 -4.11
C ILE A 171 -8.32 7.54 -4.49
N GLU A 172 -8.56 8.00 -5.71
CA GLU A 172 -9.88 8.36 -6.19
C GLU A 172 -10.81 7.15 -6.29
N GLU A 173 -10.33 6.02 -6.77
CA GLU A 173 -11.09 4.77 -6.81
C GLU A 173 -11.42 4.24 -5.40
N TYR A 174 -10.44 4.31 -4.49
CA TYR A 174 -10.65 4.03 -3.09
C TYR A 174 -11.71 4.95 -2.48
N LYS A 175 -11.68 6.26 -2.79
CA LYS A 175 -12.68 7.23 -2.33
C LYS A 175 -14.09 6.92 -2.85
N LYS A 176 -14.23 6.41 -4.08
CA LYS A 176 -15.53 6.02 -4.66
C LYS A 176 -16.13 4.79 -3.97
N THR A 177 -15.29 3.86 -3.52
CA THR A 177 -15.71 2.58 -2.92
C THR A 177 -15.84 2.64 -1.40
N ALA A 178 -15.08 3.52 -0.74
CA ALA A 178 -15.12 3.73 0.70
C ALA A 178 -16.33 4.56 1.12
N LYS A 179 -17.46 3.89 1.38
CA LYS A 179 -18.61 4.49 2.05
C LYS A 179 -18.19 4.98 3.45
N GLY A 180 -18.20 6.30 3.68
CA GLY A 180 -17.95 6.92 5.00
C GLY A 180 -16.70 7.79 5.11
N LEU A 181 -15.97 8.05 4.03
CA LEU A 181 -14.90 9.06 4.00
C LEU A 181 -15.50 10.46 3.95
N VAL A 182 -15.96 10.92 5.11
CA VAL A 182 -16.20 12.35 5.31
C VAL A 182 -14.85 12.99 5.61
N ASP A 183 -14.40 13.93 4.79
CA ASP A 183 -13.21 14.73 5.07
C ASP A 183 -13.58 16.22 5.05
N ALA A 184 -12.64 17.10 5.39
CA ALA A 184 -12.91 18.54 5.43
C ALA A 184 -13.41 19.11 4.08
N ASN A 185 -13.13 18.45 2.96
CA ASN A 185 -13.56 18.88 1.64
C ASN A 185 -14.93 18.31 1.24
N THR A 186 -15.26 17.11 1.71
CA THR A 186 -16.50 16.38 1.36
C THR A 186 -17.63 16.53 2.38
N VAL A 187 -17.33 16.98 3.61
CA VAL A 187 -18.32 17.14 4.68
C VAL A 187 -19.44 18.10 4.28
N LYS A 188 -20.67 17.68 4.60
CA LYS A 188 -21.90 18.49 4.49
C LYS A 188 -22.50 18.68 5.87
N LEU A 189 -23.20 19.78 6.06
CA LEU A 189 -23.96 20.03 7.29
C LEU A 189 -25.05 18.96 7.40
N LEU A 190 -25.03 18.20 8.49
CA LEU A 190 -26.05 17.19 8.79
C LEU A 190 -27.18 17.85 9.57
N THR A 191 -28.42 17.69 9.12
CA THR A 191 -29.60 18.28 9.75
C THR A 191 -30.57 17.24 10.30
N ASP A 192 -30.32 15.95 10.06
CA ASP A 192 -31.18 14.87 10.52
C ASP A 192 -31.11 14.73 12.03
N ALA A 193 -32.28 14.56 12.68
CA ALA A 193 -32.38 14.53 14.13
C ALA A 193 -31.52 13.43 14.78
N SER A 194 -31.35 12.29 14.10
CA SER A 194 -30.46 11.21 14.56
C SER A 194 -28.99 11.64 14.59
N ASP A 195 -28.53 12.36 13.57
CA ASP A 195 -27.15 12.83 13.47
C ASP A 195 -26.86 13.94 14.48
N ILE A 196 -27.81 14.88 14.64
CA ILE A 196 -27.73 15.93 15.66
C ILE A 196 -27.73 15.34 17.07
N SER A 197 -28.54 14.31 17.33
CA SER A 197 -28.57 13.61 18.63
C SER A 197 -27.27 12.86 18.91
N ALA A 198 -26.69 12.19 17.91
CA ALA A 198 -25.38 11.55 18.04
C ALA A 198 -24.27 12.58 18.29
N GLY A 199 -24.26 13.68 17.53
CA GLY A 199 -23.35 14.80 17.71
C GLY A 199 -23.44 15.44 19.09
N LYS A 200 -24.65 15.58 19.62
CA LYS A 200 -24.91 16.03 21.00
C LYS A 200 -24.27 15.10 22.03
N GLY A 201 -24.45 13.79 21.90
CA GLY A 201 -23.84 12.82 22.81
C GLY A 201 -22.31 12.90 22.81
N ILE A 202 -21.70 13.10 21.64
CA ILE A 202 -20.25 13.31 21.51
C ILE A 202 -19.82 14.62 22.17
N PHE A 203 -20.56 15.71 21.96
CA PHE A 203 -20.26 17.02 22.55
C PHE A 203 -20.33 16.99 24.08
N GLU A 204 -21.36 16.37 24.64
CA GLU A 204 -21.53 16.19 26.09
C GLU A 204 -20.43 15.32 26.70
N GLY A 205 -19.93 14.32 25.96
CA GLY A 205 -18.86 13.46 26.44
C GLY A 205 -17.47 14.10 26.40
N ASN A 206 -17.21 15.00 25.44
CA ASN A 206 -15.84 15.39 25.08
C ASN A 206 -15.59 16.90 25.03
N CYS A 207 -16.59 17.70 24.71
CA CYS A 207 -16.42 19.13 24.39
C CYS A 207 -16.93 20.06 25.50
N VAL A 208 -17.93 19.60 26.26
CA VAL A 208 -18.64 20.37 27.30
C VAL A 208 -17.71 20.96 28.37
N ALA A 209 -16.62 20.27 28.71
CA ALA A 209 -15.69 20.70 29.74
C ALA A 209 -15.00 22.03 29.40
N CYS A 210 -14.83 22.34 28.11
CA CYS A 210 -14.21 23.57 27.64
C CYS A 210 -15.22 24.58 27.09
N HIS A 211 -16.26 24.11 26.40
CA HIS A 211 -17.21 24.95 25.68
C HIS A 211 -18.56 25.16 26.36
N MET A 212 -18.76 24.55 27.54
CA MET A 212 -20.03 24.54 28.30
C MET A 212 -21.16 23.81 27.57
N ALA A 213 -22.20 23.42 28.31
CA ALA A 213 -23.30 22.59 27.78
C ALA A 213 -24.21 23.37 26.81
N ASP A 214 -24.31 24.68 26.99
CA ASP A 214 -25.04 25.61 26.14
C ASP A 214 -24.17 26.23 25.04
N GLY A 215 -22.92 25.79 24.89
CA GLY A 215 -21.98 26.34 23.91
C GLY A 215 -21.44 27.73 24.25
N GLY A 216 -21.80 28.29 25.43
CA GLY A 216 -21.45 29.66 25.81
C GLY A 216 -19.96 29.94 25.99
N GLY A 217 -19.11 28.91 25.97
CA GLY A 217 -17.66 29.06 26.11
C GLY A 217 -17.20 29.18 27.56
N GLY A 218 -15.92 28.90 27.78
CA GLY A 218 -15.28 28.88 29.09
C GLY A 218 -13.78 28.87 28.93
N ILE A 219 -13.16 27.70 29.06
CA ILE A 219 -11.77 27.49 28.62
C ILE A 219 -11.69 27.69 27.10
N GLY A 220 -12.63 27.09 26.36
CA GLY A 220 -12.80 27.28 24.93
C GLY A 220 -13.57 28.56 24.57
N PRO A 221 -13.58 28.96 23.28
CA PRO A 221 -14.38 30.08 22.80
C PRO A 221 -15.89 29.82 22.91
N ASN A 222 -16.66 30.92 22.84
CA ASN A 222 -18.10 30.88 22.66
C ASN A 222 -18.43 30.30 21.28
N LEU A 223 -19.35 29.35 21.22
CA LEU A 223 -19.82 28.70 19.99
C LEU A 223 -21.21 29.20 19.55
N THR A 224 -21.84 30.09 20.32
CA THR A 224 -23.19 30.59 20.03
C THR A 224 -23.21 31.88 19.22
N ASP A 225 -22.10 32.61 19.16
CA ASP A 225 -22.01 33.89 18.44
C ASP A 225 -21.59 33.73 16.97
N GLN A 226 -21.40 34.86 16.27
CA GLN A 226 -21.01 34.88 14.86
C GLN A 226 -19.50 34.99 14.64
N ASN A 227 -18.71 35.07 15.72
CA ASN A 227 -17.29 35.32 15.67
C ASN A 227 -16.52 33.99 15.70
N TRP A 228 -15.67 33.77 14.69
CA TRP A 228 -14.91 32.54 14.57
C TRP A 228 -13.42 32.83 14.37
N ILE A 229 -12.59 32.14 15.14
CA ILE A 229 -11.12 32.25 15.06
C ILE A 229 -10.57 31.49 13.84
N LEU A 230 -11.15 30.32 13.54
CA LEU A 230 -10.70 29.41 12.47
C LEU A 230 -11.79 29.21 11.40
N GLY A 231 -12.76 30.13 11.36
CA GLY A 231 -13.91 30.12 10.45
C GLY A 231 -15.07 29.23 10.93
N GLY A 232 -16.30 29.63 10.57
CA GLY A 232 -17.57 29.08 11.09
C GLY A 232 -18.36 28.19 10.14
N GLY A 233 -17.81 27.82 8.98
CA GLY A 233 -18.47 26.88 8.06
C GLY A 233 -18.28 25.43 8.49
N ILE A 234 -19.15 24.53 8.02
CA ILE A 234 -19.07 23.08 8.37
C ILE A 234 -17.70 22.48 8.06
N LYS A 235 -17.07 22.87 6.96
CA LYS A 235 -15.73 22.40 6.58
C LYS A 235 -14.65 22.85 7.58
N ASN A 236 -14.77 24.09 8.06
CA ASN A 236 -13.82 24.70 8.99
C ASN A 236 -13.95 24.10 10.40
N VAL A 237 -15.20 23.94 10.86
CA VAL A 237 -15.48 23.32 12.16
C VAL A 237 -15.08 21.85 12.14
N PHE A 238 -15.40 21.11 11.07
CA PHE A 238 -14.93 19.72 10.89
C PHE A 238 -13.42 19.63 10.92
N HIS A 239 -12.71 20.49 10.19
CA HIS A 239 -11.25 20.51 10.15
C HIS A 239 -10.67 20.79 11.54
N THR A 240 -11.19 21.80 12.25
CA THR A 240 -10.75 22.16 13.61
C THR A 240 -10.95 21.01 14.60
N ILE A 241 -12.06 20.26 14.49
CA ILE A 241 -12.29 19.10 15.36
C ILE A 241 -11.36 17.93 14.97
N SER A 242 -11.16 17.68 13.68
CA SER A 242 -10.30 16.60 13.17
C SER A 242 -8.83 16.82 13.51
N GLU A 243 -8.29 17.99 13.17
CA GLU A 243 -6.87 18.32 13.21
C GLU A 243 -6.44 19.06 14.48
N GLY A 244 -7.39 19.55 15.27
CA GLY A 244 -7.14 20.35 16.46
C GLY A 244 -7.26 21.85 16.20
N GLY A 245 -7.18 22.63 17.27
CA GLY A 245 -7.22 24.09 17.21
C GLY A 245 -5.86 24.70 16.89
N ARG A 246 -5.69 25.97 17.27
CA ARG A 246 -4.41 26.67 17.14
C ARG A 246 -3.30 26.00 17.96
N ASP A 247 -2.09 25.94 17.40
CA ASP A 247 -0.91 25.41 18.08
C ASP A 247 -0.70 26.04 19.46
N GLY A 248 -0.37 25.19 20.44
CA GLY A 248 -0.17 25.60 21.83
C GLY A 248 -1.43 26.02 22.58
N LYS A 249 -2.63 25.82 22.00
CA LYS A 249 -3.92 25.95 22.70
C LYS A 249 -4.47 24.57 23.08
N GLY A 250 -5.46 24.54 23.96
CA GLY A 250 -5.96 23.30 24.58
C GLY A 250 -6.83 22.39 23.69
N MET A 251 -7.16 22.78 22.46
CA MET A 251 -8.03 21.98 21.58
C MET A 251 -7.21 20.93 20.82
N ILE A 252 -7.36 19.66 21.21
CA ILE A 252 -6.65 18.51 20.63
C ILE A 252 -7.26 18.05 19.29
N ALA A 253 -6.49 17.29 18.52
CA ALA A 253 -6.94 16.62 17.30
C ALA A 253 -7.79 15.38 17.63
N TRP A 254 -9.08 15.37 17.26
CA TRP A 254 -9.98 14.28 17.58
C TRP A 254 -9.99 13.14 16.56
N LYS A 255 -9.31 13.28 15.41
CA LYS A 255 -9.24 12.22 14.38
C LYS A 255 -8.64 10.90 14.85
N GLN A 256 -7.94 10.89 15.98
CA GLN A 256 -7.40 9.68 16.59
C GLN A 256 -8.44 8.93 17.45
N ASN A 257 -9.52 9.62 17.84
CA ASN A 257 -10.53 9.10 18.77
C ASN A 257 -11.92 9.01 18.16
N LEU A 258 -12.22 9.83 17.15
CA LEU A 258 -13.51 9.90 16.47
C LEU A 258 -13.36 9.52 15.00
N LYS A 259 -14.33 8.76 14.49
CA LYS A 259 -14.46 8.47 13.07
C LYS A 259 -14.88 9.73 12.32
N PRO A 260 -14.60 9.83 11.01
CA PRO A 260 -14.94 11.05 10.28
C PRO A 260 -16.46 11.33 10.23
N ALA A 261 -17.31 10.30 10.20
CA ALA A 261 -18.76 10.50 10.33
C ALA A 261 -19.16 11.09 11.69
N GLU A 262 -18.52 10.65 12.78
CA GLU A 262 -18.76 11.15 14.14
C GLU A 262 -18.29 12.61 14.28
N ILE A 263 -17.17 12.95 13.65
CA ILE A 263 -16.67 14.34 13.55
C ILE A 263 -17.69 15.22 12.80
N ALA A 264 -18.28 14.73 11.71
CA ALA A 264 -19.32 15.46 10.97
C ALA A 264 -20.59 15.69 11.80
N GLN A 265 -20.99 14.70 12.59
CA GLN A 265 -22.14 14.80 13.50
C GLN A 265 -21.91 15.86 14.59
N VAL A 266 -20.77 15.80 15.29
CA VAL A 266 -20.46 16.79 16.33
C VAL A 266 -20.21 18.19 15.75
N ALA A 267 -19.58 18.31 14.58
CA ALA A 267 -19.41 19.60 13.89
C ALA A 267 -20.77 20.22 13.52
N SER A 268 -21.71 19.40 13.03
CA SER A 268 -23.06 19.86 12.71
C SER A 268 -23.85 20.26 13.95
N TYR A 269 -23.70 19.52 15.06
CA TYR A 269 -24.28 19.90 16.34
C TYR A 269 -23.70 21.22 16.88
N VAL A 270 -22.39 21.43 16.77
CA VAL A 270 -21.75 22.70 17.17
C VAL A 270 -22.36 23.89 16.42
N LEU A 271 -22.59 23.76 15.12
CA LEU A 271 -23.21 24.82 14.32
C LEU A 271 -24.68 25.09 14.69
N SER A 272 -25.36 24.13 15.33
CA SER A 272 -26.73 24.36 15.84
C SER A 272 -26.80 25.33 17.03
N PHE A 273 -25.67 25.62 17.69
CA PHE A 273 -25.62 26.62 18.76
C PHE A 273 -25.64 28.06 18.25
N GLN A 274 -25.28 28.30 16.99
CA GLN A 274 -25.16 29.66 16.47
C GLN A 274 -26.52 30.38 16.52
N GLY A 275 -26.55 31.56 17.14
CA GLY A 275 -27.78 32.34 17.35
C GLY A 275 -28.57 31.94 18.60
N THR A 276 -28.11 30.97 19.39
CA THR A 276 -28.67 30.68 20.71
C THR A 276 -28.09 31.60 21.79
N THR A 277 -28.85 31.82 22.86
CA THR A 277 -28.42 32.66 24.00
C THR A 277 -27.97 31.78 25.16
N ALA A 278 -26.66 31.68 25.37
CA ALA A 278 -26.08 31.03 26.53
C ALA A 278 -26.38 31.82 27.82
N ALA A 279 -26.35 31.16 28.98
CA ALA A 279 -26.66 31.79 30.26
C ALA A 279 -25.58 32.79 30.70
N ASN A 280 -24.32 32.45 30.44
CA ASN A 280 -23.15 33.28 30.73
C ASN A 280 -22.14 33.18 29.55
N PRO A 281 -22.43 33.80 28.39
CA PRO A 281 -21.57 33.69 27.23
C PRO A 281 -20.23 34.37 27.48
N LYS A 282 -19.14 33.71 27.10
CA LYS A 282 -17.82 34.30 27.00
C LYS A 282 -17.84 35.41 25.93
N ALA A 283 -17.01 36.43 26.10
CA ALA A 283 -16.88 37.49 25.11
C ALA A 283 -16.48 36.91 23.73
N PRO A 284 -17.03 37.44 22.62
CA PRO A 284 -16.72 36.94 21.27
C PRO A 284 -15.22 36.96 20.97
N GLU A 285 -14.73 35.90 20.33
CA GLU A 285 -13.32 35.77 19.93
C GLU A 285 -13.21 35.51 18.41
N GLY A 286 -12.35 36.27 17.74
CA GLY A 286 -12.18 36.18 16.28
C GLY A 286 -13.11 37.12 15.51
N ASP A 287 -13.18 36.90 14.20
CA ASP A 287 -13.89 37.80 13.28
C ASP A 287 -15.28 37.25 12.95
N ILE A 288 -16.21 38.15 12.61
CA ILE A 288 -17.53 37.75 12.12
C ILE A 288 -17.33 36.90 10.86
N TRP A 289 -17.73 35.63 10.93
CA TRP A 289 -17.54 34.73 9.81
C TRP A 289 -18.66 34.93 8.78
N VAL A 290 -18.25 35.27 7.56
CA VAL A 290 -19.12 35.33 6.40
C VAL A 290 -18.74 34.17 5.48
N ASP A 291 -19.73 33.38 5.06
CA ASP A 291 -19.48 32.27 4.13
C ASP A 291 -18.94 32.82 2.81
N PRO A 292 -17.70 32.46 2.40
CA PRO A 292 -17.12 32.91 1.13
C PRO A 292 -17.93 32.46 -0.10
N ASN A 293 -18.82 31.48 0.05
CA ASN A 293 -19.63 30.90 -1.03
C ASN A 293 -21.13 31.22 -0.90
N ALA A 294 -21.55 32.03 0.08
CA ALA A 294 -22.95 32.45 0.17
C ALA A 294 -23.29 33.43 -0.96
N PRO A 295 -24.46 33.30 -1.61
CA PRO A 295 -24.94 34.32 -2.54
C PRO A 295 -25.07 35.64 -1.80
N ALA A 296 -24.44 36.69 -2.31
CA ALA A 296 -24.41 38.01 -1.70
C ALA A 296 -25.85 38.48 -1.37
N GLN A 297 -26.16 38.59 -0.08
CA GLN A 297 -27.37 39.27 0.36
C GLN A 297 -27.15 40.77 0.16
N GLU A 298 -27.97 41.38 -0.70
CA GLU A 298 -28.00 42.83 -0.92
C GLU A 298 -28.19 43.55 0.42
N ALA A 299 -27.19 44.34 0.82
CA ALA A 299 -27.29 45.21 1.97
C ALA A 299 -28.37 46.29 1.73
N PRO A 300 -29.13 46.71 2.75
CA PRO A 300 -30.14 47.76 2.58
C PRO A 300 -29.45 49.08 2.22
N ALA A 301 -29.94 49.73 1.17
CA ALA A 301 -29.43 51.00 0.67
C ALA A 301 -29.33 52.05 1.80
N GLU A 302 -28.11 52.53 2.02
CA GLU A 302 -27.78 53.59 2.95
C GLU A 302 -28.45 54.90 2.48
N GLN A 303 -29.40 55.40 3.27
CA GLN A 303 -30.08 56.66 2.99
C GLN A 303 -29.10 57.81 3.24
N THR A 304 -28.62 58.42 2.17
CA THR A 304 -27.82 59.65 2.21
C THR A 304 -28.65 60.81 2.76
N MET A 305 -28.25 61.35 3.92
CA MET A 305 -28.76 62.63 4.44
C MET A 305 -28.23 63.79 3.60
N PRO A 306 -29.01 64.86 3.36
CA PRO A 306 -28.55 65.99 2.54
C PRO A 306 -27.55 66.87 3.29
N GLU A 307 -26.53 67.29 2.55
CA GLU A 307 -25.42 68.15 2.97
C GLU A 307 -25.90 69.59 3.24
N VAL A 308 -25.53 70.15 4.39
CA VAL A 308 -25.80 71.55 4.75
C VAL A 308 -24.57 72.38 4.43
N GLU A 309 -24.67 73.19 3.38
CA GLU A 309 -23.69 74.22 3.03
C GLU A 309 -23.65 75.34 4.08
N ILE A 310 -22.47 75.62 4.64
CA ILE A 310 -22.19 76.82 5.42
C ILE A 310 -21.23 77.72 4.63
N ASP A 311 -21.79 78.80 4.09
CA ASP A 311 -21.07 79.87 3.40
C ASP A 311 -20.23 80.68 4.39
N SER A 312 -18.93 80.79 4.11
CA SER A 312 -18.06 81.75 4.77
C SER A 312 -17.03 82.31 3.78
N ALA A 313 -17.32 83.47 3.19
CA ALA A 313 -16.43 84.64 3.22
C ALA A 313 -16.90 85.76 2.29
N SER A 314 -17.34 86.89 2.86
CA SER A 314 -17.03 88.21 2.29
C SER A 314 -16.93 89.26 3.40
N VAL A 315 -15.69 89.55 3.81
CA VAL A 315 -15.34 90.82 4.45
C VAL A 315 -13.98 91.25 3.92
N THR A 316 -13.97 92.25 3.04
CA THR A 316 -12.85 93.20 2.94
C THR A 316 -13.43 94.59 2.75
N MET A 317 -13.07 95.49 3.67
CA MET A 317 -13.28 96.93 3.61
C MET A 317 -12.00 97.57 3.06
N ASN A 318 -12.22 98.61 2.25
CA ASN A 318 -11.30 99.57 1.60
C ASN A 318 -10.68 99.15 0.28
#